data_AF-A0A0C3HNC4-F1
#
_entry.id   AF-A0A0C3HNC4-F1
#
_cell.length_a   1.000
_cell.length_b   1.000
_cell.length_c   1.000
_cell.angle_alpha   90.00
_cell.angle_beta   90.00
_cell.angle_gamma   90.00
#
_symmetry.space_group_name_H-M   'P 1'
#
loop_
_entity.id
_entity.type
_entity.pdbx_description
1 polymer ?
#
loop_
_entity_poly.entity_id
_entity_poly.type
_entity_poly.pdbx_seq_one_letter_code
_entity_poly.pdbx_strand_id
1 'polypeptide(L)'
;MHIFGKILGAFFGLLFGGPLGLLFGLFIGHQFDKARRLRQAGFSAGGFGSGPSQAQRQEEFFKAAFSVMGHVAKSKGQVTKEEIQLASAMMDRMNLHGEHRRAAQDAFRDGKESHFPLEDVLERVKISTAGRYDLLQFFLELQISAAFADGEIHPSERNVLHKIARGLGFSSEQLERRLHMQEAAFRFQSQGGFHGHQGQHHSSGGGWQQASQADQLADAYKILGVAADADSKTVKRAHRKLMNEHHPDKLMAKGLPPEMMNMAKEKSQEIQNAYDLIKKVKGFK
;
A
#
# COMPACT_ATOMS: atom_id res chain seq x y z
N MET A 1 -16.78 1.07 -33.47
CA MET A 1 -15.67 0.11 -33.56
C MET A 1 -14.55 0.76 -34.36
N HIS A 2 -13.37 0.96 -33.78
CA HIS A 2 -12.26 1.63 -34.45
C HIS A 2 -11.09 0.65 -34.55
N ILE A 3 -10.92 0.07 -35.74
CA ILE A 3 -9.95 -0.97 -36.09
C ILE A 3 -8.67 -0.37 -36.69
N PHE A 4 -8.59 0.95 -36.71
CA PHE A 4 -7.62 1.72 -37.50
C PHE A 4 -6.18 1.50 -37.02
N GLY A 5 -5.93 1.38 -35.71
CA GLY A 5 -4.58 1.12 -35.17
C GLY A 5 -4.06 -0.28 -35.50
N LYS A 6 -4.95 -1.28 -35.48
CA LYS A 6 -4.63 -2.66 -35.90
C LYS A 6 -4.36 -2.76 -37.40
N ILE A 7 -5.14 -2.07 -38.23
CA ILE A 7 -4.96 -2.05 -39.68
C ILE A 7 -3.64 -1.35 -40.05
N LEU A 8 -3.36 -0.19 -39.45
CA LEU A 8 -2.11 0.54 -39.72
C LEU A 8 -0.87 -0.22 -39.22
N GLY A 9 -0.95 -0.82 -38.02
CA GLY A 9 0.11 -1.64 -37.46
C GLY A 9 0.37 -2.91 -38.26
N ALA A 10 -0.68 -3.63 -38.67
CA ALA A 10 -0.55 -4.79 -39.55
C ALA A 10 0.04 -4.42 -40.92
N PHE A 11 -0.37 -3.30 -41.49
CA PHE A 11 0.11 -2.80 -42.78
C PHE A 11 1.60 -2.48 -42.74
N PHE A 12 2.07 -1.69 -41.77
CA PHE A 12 3.49 -1.37 -41.65
C PHE A 12 4.34 -2.55 -41.17
N GLY A 13 3.80 -3.41 -40.31
CA GLY A 13 4.45 -4.65 -39.89
C GLY A 13 4.71 -5.59 -41.07
N LEU A 14 3.72 -5.78 -41.94
CA LEU A 14 3.86 -6.58 -43.16
C LEU A 14 4.85 -5.93 -44.15
N LEU A 15 4.78 -4.61 -44.32
CA LEU A 15 5.61 -3.86 -45.26
C LEU A 15 7.12 -3.93 -44.94
N PHE A 16 7.49 -3.88 -43.64
CA PHE A 16 8.89 -3.84 -43.21
C PHE A 16 9.45 -5.18 -42.70
N GLY A 17 8.60 -6.13 -42.31
CA GLY A 17 9.03 -7.40 -41.71
C GLY A 17 8.35 -8.66 -42.26
N GLY A 18 7.59 -8.55 -43.36
CA GLY A 18 6.90 -9.68 -43.97
C GLY A 18 5.87 -10.35 -43.04
N PRO A 19 5.59 -11.66 -43.20
CA PRO A 19 4.56 -12.36 -42.41
C PRO A 19 4.81 -12.33 -40.89
N LEU A 20 6.07 -12.36 -40.46
CA LEU A 20 6.43 -12.24 -39.04
C LEU A 20 6.27 -10.80 -38.53
N GLY A 21 6.61 -9.82 -39.37
CA GLY A 21 6.38 -8.41 -39.08
C GLY A 21 4.90 -8.06 -38.97
N LEU A 22 4.01 -8.74 -39.70
CA LEU A 22 2.55 -8.56 -39.57
C LEU A 22 2.05 -8.93 -38.17
N LEU A 23 2.54 -10.02 -37.58
CA LEU A 23 2.17 -10.44 -36.22
C LEU A 23 2.66 -9.41 -35.18
N PHE A 24 3.89 -8.93 -35.36
CA PHE A 24 4.47 -7.88 -34.52
C PHE A 24 3.74 -6.53 -34.67
N GLY A 25 3.36 -6.19 -35.89
CA GLY A 25 2.60 -4.99 -36.24
C GLY A 25 1.17 -5.01 -35.69
N LEU A 26 0.50 -6.16 -35.72
CA LEU A 26 -0.80 -6.37 -35.06
C LEU A 26 -0.68 -6.23 -33.53
N PHE A 27 0.39 -6.74 -32.93
CA PHE A 27 0.67 -6.61 -31.50
C PHE A 27 0.89 -5.14 -31.10
N ILE A 28 1.70 -4.39 -31.86
CA ILE A 28 1.94 -2.97 -31.62
C ILE A 28 0.68 -2.13 -31.87
N GLY A 29 -0.07 -2.42 -32.93
CA GLY A 29 -1.34 -1.75 -33.23
C GLY A 29 -2.38 -1.94 -32.12
N HIS A 30 -2.41 -3.13 -31.49
CA HIS A 30 -3.25 -3.41 -30.33
C HIS A 30 -2.87 -2.55 -29.11
N GLN A 31 -1.57 -2.43 -28.83
CA GLN A 31 -1.07 -1.62 -27.71
C GLN A 31 -1.29 -0.11 -27.92
N PHE A 32 -1.22 0.35 -29.17
CA PHE A 32 -1.47 1.75 -29.55
C PHE A 32 -2.95 2.14 -29.42
N ASP A 33 -3.88 1.26 -29.81
CA ASP A 33 -5.32 1.48 -29.60
C ASP A 33 -5.69 1.46 -28.10
N LYS A 34 -5.02 0.64 -27.28
CA LYS A 34 -5.18 0.64 -25.80
C LYS A 34 -4.70 1.97 -25.20
N ALA A 35 -3.55 2.50 -25.65
CA ALA A 35 -3.02 3.79 -25.22
C ALA A 35 -3.88 4.99 -25.63
N ARG A 36 -4.53 4.94 -26.80
CA ARG A 36 -5.39 6.02 -27.28
C ARG A 36 -6.73 6.09 -26.54
N ARG A 37 -7.30 4.95 -26.13
CA ARG A 37 -8.48 4.90 -25.23
C ARG A 37 -8.19 5.51 -23.86
N LEU A 38 -6.98 5.32 -23.35
CA LEU A 38 -6.53 5.92 -22.08
C LEU A 38 -6.38 7.44 -22.19
N ARG A 39 -5.92 7.96 -23.35
CA ARG A 39 -5.95 9.41 -23.64
C ARG A 39 -7.35 10.00 -23.65
N GLN A 40 -8.34 9.26 -24.16
CA GLN A 40 -9.74 9.71 -24.18
C GLN A 40 -10.39 9.70 -22.78
N ALA A 41 -9.83 8.94 -21.83
CA ALA A 41 -10.20 8.93 -20.42
C ALA A 41 -9.42 9.96 -19.56
N GLY A 42 -8.67 10.88 -20.18
CA GLY A 42 -7.95 11.96 -19.48
C GLY A 42 -6.52 11.64 -19.05
N PHE A 43 -5.92 10.52 -19.48
CA PHE A 43 -4.58 10.11 -19.08
C PHE A 43 -3.56 10.28 -20.23
N SER A 44 -2.52 11.10 -20.03
CA SER A 44 -1.52 11.41 -21.05
C SER A 44 -0.44 10.33 -21.16
N ALA A 45 -0.49 9.52 -22.20
CA ALA A 45 0.66 8.69 -22.61
C ALA A 45 1.68 9.55 -23.40
N GLY A 46 2.89 9.68 -22.86
CA GLY A 46 4.05 10.31 -23.52
C GLY A 46 4.61 9.47 -24.68
N GLY A 47 5.44 10.08 -25.52
CA GLY A 47 5.96 9.51 -26.77
C GLY A 47 6.81 8.23 -26.63
N PHE A 48 6.86 7.46 -27.72
CA PHE A 48 7.56 6.17 -27.84
C PHE A 48 9.04 6.26 -27.41
N GLY A 49 9.43 5.46 -26.40
CA GLY A 49 10.83 5.22 -26.04
C GLY A 49 11.28 5.68 -24.65
N SER A 50 10.52 6.55 -23.98
CA SER A 50 10.76 6.93 -22.59
C SER A 50 9.66 6.33 -21.71
N GLY A 51 10.02 5.44 -20.79
CA GLY A 51 9.07 4.99 -19.76
C GLY A 51 8.50 6.17 -18.96
N PRO A 52 7.43 5.97 -18.17
CA PRO A 52 6.86 7.04 -17.37
C PRO A 52 7.94 7.67 -16.48
N SER A 53 7.93 9.01 -16.33
CA SER A 53 8.87 9.71 -15.47
C SER A 53 8.69 9.26 -14.00
N GLN A 54 9.69 9.50 -13.15
CA GLN A 54 9.55 9.14 -11.72
C GLN A 54 8.34 9.85 -11.08
N ALA A 55 8.12 11.12 -11.39
CA ALA A 55 6.96 11.88 -10.92
C ALA A 55 5.64 11.25 -11.38
N GLN A 56 5.54 10.83 -12.64
CA GLN A 56 4.34 10.14 -13.15
C GLN A 56 4.11 8.80 -12.44
N ARG A 57 5.17 8.02 -12.18
CA ARG A 57 5.05 6.76 -11.44
C ARG A 57 4.60 6.99 -10.00
N GLN A 58 5.10 8.04 -9.35
CA GLN A 58 4.70 8.44 -8.00
C GLN A 58 3.24 8.90 -7.97
N GLU A 59 2.81 9.71 -8.93
CA GLU A 59 1.43 10.16 -9.06
C GLU A 59 0.46 8.99 -9.31
N GLU A 60 0.81 8.05 -10.19
CA GLU A 60 0.03 6.84 -10.43
C GLU A 60 -0.06 5.96 -9.17
N PHE A 61 1.05 5.78 -8.44
CA PHE A 61 1.04 5.05 -7.17
C PHE A 61 0.12 5.73 -6.15
N PHE A 62 0.22 7.05 -6.03
CA PHE A 62 -0.59 7.86 -5.12
C PHE A 62 -2.09 7.75 -5.44
N LYS A 63 -2.48 8.00 -6.70
CA LYS A 63 -3.87 7.88 -7.16
C LYS A 63 -4.41 6.47 -6.99
N ALA A 64 -3.61 5.46 -7.30
CA ALA A 64 -4.00 4.06 -7.09
C ALA A 64 -4.24 3.75 -5.61
N ALA A 65 -3.40 4.27 -4.70
CA ALA A 65 -3.54 3.98 -3.27
C ALA A 65 -4.89 4.48 -2.71
N PHE A 66 -5.29 5.71 -3.05
CA PHE A 66 -6.56 6.28 -2.59
C PHE A 66 -7.79 5.68 -3.28
N SER A 67 -7.68 5.36 -4.57
CA SER A 67 -8.79 4.72 -5.29
C SER A 67 -9.04 3.27 -4.85
N VAL A 68 -7.98 2.49 -4.60
CA VAL A 68 -8.13 1.15 -4.01
C VAL A 68 -8.70 1.24 -2.59
N MET A 69 -8.30 2.24 -1.81
CA MET A 69 -8.86 2.48 -0.46
C MET A 69 -10.37 2.75 -0.51
N GLY A 70 -10.81 3.61 -1.43
CA GLY A 70 -12.24 3.88 -1.66
C GLY A 70 -13.01 2.63 -2.07
N HIS A 71 -12.39 1.76 -2.88
CA HIS A 71 -12.97 0.48 -3.27
C HIS A 71 -13.10 -0.51 -2.10
N VAL A 72 -12.09 -0.59 -1.24
CA VAL A 72 -12.12 -1.41 -0.01
C VAL A 72 -13.26 -0.96 0.89
N ALA A 73 -13.35 0.34 1.19
CA ALA A 73 -14.42 0.90 2.02
C ALA A 73 -15.82 0.64 1.41
N LYS A 74 -15.96 0.77 0.09
CA LYS A 74 -17.23 0.51 -0.60
C LYS A 74 -17.68 -0.95 -0.57
N SER A 75 -16.81 -1.90 -0.24
CA SER A 75 -17.11 -3.34 -0.30
C SER A 75 -18.31 -3.79 0.54
N LYS A 76 -18.66 -3.04 1.60
CA LYS A 76 -19.84 -3.27 2.46
C LYS A 76 -21.15 -2.77 1.84
N GLY A 77 -21.09 -2.08 0.70
CA GLY A 77 -22.24 -1.50 0.00
C GLY A 77 -22.45 -0.01 0.29
N GLN A 78 -22.07 0.49 1.46
CA GLN A 78 -22.04 1.93 1.79
C GLN A 78 -20.76 2.27 2.53
N VAL A 79 -20.25 3.48 2.31
CA VAL A 79 -19.07 3.99 3.01
C VAL A 79 -19.53 4.73 4.26
N THR A 80 -18.99 4.36 5.42
CA THR A 80 -19.37 4.92 6.72
C THR A 80 -18.70 6.27 6.99
N LYS A 81 -19.13 6.98 8.04
CA LYS A 81 -18.49 8.25 8.43
C LYS A 81 -17.09 8.00 8.97
N GLU A 82 -16.92 6.89 9.66
CA GLU A 82 -15.67 6.43 10.27
C GLU A 82 -14.62 6.13 9.18
N GLU A 83 -15.03 5.50 8.08
CA GLU A 83 -14.17 5.25 6.92
C GLU A 83 -13.75 6.57 6.22
N ILE A 84 -14.65 7.55 6.12
CA ILE A 84 -14.30 8.89 5.58
C ILE A 84 -13.35 9.64 6.50
N GLN A 85 -13.57 9.55 7.82
CA GLN A 85 -12.69 10.16 8.83
C GLN A 85 -11.30 9.53 8.79
N LEU A 86 -11.21 8.20 8.65
CA LEU A 86 -9.95 7.52 8.51
C LEU A 86 -9.22 7.94 7.23
N ALA A 87 -9.91 7.96 6.09
CA ALA A 87 -9.33 8.44 4.83
C ALA A 87 -8.80 9.88 4.96
N SER A 88 -9.55 10.76 5.64
CA SER A 88 -9.12 12.14 5.92
C SER A 88 -7.90 12.17 6.85
N ALA A 89 -7.89 11.38 7.92
CA ALA A 89 -6.75 11.28 8.83
C ALA A 89 -5.49 10.75 8.13
N MET A 90 -5.62 9.81 7.19
CA MET A 90 -4.49 9.35 6.36
C MET A 90 -3.97 10.46 5.45
N MET A 91 -4.86 11.28 4.86
CA MET A 91 -4.45 12.46 4.10
C MET A 91 -3.71 13.48 4.98
N ASP A 92 -4.18 13.70 6.21
CA ASP A 92 -3.53 14.60 7.16
C ASP A 92 -2.13 14.09 7.57
N ARG A 93 -1.99 12.78 7.83
CA ARG A 93 -0.67 12.14 8.13
C ARG A 93 0.32 12.25 6.98
N MET A 94 -0.17 12.13 5.75
CA MET A 94 0.61 12.37 4.52
C MET A 94 0.87 13.87 4.25
N ASN A 95 0.41 14.75 5.14
CA ASN A 95 0.54 16.21 5.03
C ASN A 95 -0.03 16.75 3.71
N LEU A 96 -1.17 16.20 3.27
CA LEU A 96 -1.82 16.59 2.02
C LEU A 96 -2.63 17.87 2.19
N HIS A 97 -2.31 18.87 1.38
CA HIS A 97 -2.99 20.16 1.33
C HIS A 97 -3.36 20.54 -0.11
N GLY A 98 -4.27 21.50 -0.26
CA GLY A 98 -4.59 22.11 -1.54
C GLY A 98 -4.99 21.10 -2.64
N GLU A 99 -4.28 21.14 -3.76
CA GLU A 99 -4.51 20.26 -4.92
C GLU A 99 -4.26 18.79 -4.60
N HIS A 100 -3.23 18.45 -3.83
CA HIS A 100 -2.91 17.05 -3.51
C HIS A 100 -3.99 16.39 -2.65
N ARG A 101 -4.58 17.15 -1.71
CA ARG A 101 -5.72 16.67 -0.92
C ARG A 101 -6.95 16.44 -1.79
N ARG A 102 -7.24 17.38 -2.70
CA ARG A 102 -8.35 17.24 -3.66
C ARG A 102 -8.14 16.03 -4.58
N ALA A 103 -6.95 15.83 -5.12
CA ALA A 103 -6.61 14.67 -5.93
C ALA A 103 -6.81 13.34 -5.17
N ALA A 104 -6.42 13.28 -3.89
CA ALA A 104 -6.66 12.12 -3.04
C ALA A 104 -8.17 11.86 -2.79
N GLN A 105 -8.95 12.92 -2.53
CA GLN A 105 -10.40 12.83 -2.37
C GLN A 105 -11.11 12.38 -3.65
N ASP A 106 -10.67 12.88 -4.80
CA ASP A 106 -11.18 12.52 -6.11
C ASP A 106 -10.86 11.06 -6.44
N ALA A 107 -9.61 10.64 -6.23
CA ALA A 107 -9.21 9.25 -6.39
C ALA A 107 -10.02 8.30 -5.47
N PHE A 108 -10.20 8.67 -4.21
CA PHE A 108 -11.04 7.91 -3.28
C PHE A 108 -12.49 7.82 -3.76
N ARG A 109 -13.03 8.90 -4.31
CA ARG A 109 -14.38 8.92 -4.89
C ARG A 109 -14.49 8.00 -6.10
N ASP A 110 -13.53 8.05 -7.02
CA ASP A 110 -13.45 7.14 -8.18
C ASP A 110 -13.42 5.66 -7.73
N GLY A 111 -12.74 5.37 -6.63
CA GLY A 111 -12.68 4.05 -6.00
C GLY A 111 -14.03 3.48 -5.58
N LYS A 112 -14.98 4.34 -5.23
CA LYS A 112 -16.33 3.95 -4.75
C LYS A 112 -17.29 3.62 -5.89
N GLU A 113 -16.89 3.85 -7.14
CA GLU A 113 -17.73 3.58 -8.30
C GLU A 113 -18.01 2.08 -8.42
N SER A 114 -19.24 1.73 -8.80
CA SER A 114 -19.71 0.34 -8.87
C SER A 114 -18.90 -0.54 -9.83
N HIS A 115 -18.28 0.06 -10.84
CA HIS A 115 -17.49 -0.60 -11.88
C HIS A 115 -16.00 -0.28 -11.75
N PHE A 116 -15.51 -0.05 -10.53
CA PHE A 116 -14.09 0.24 -10.29
C PHE A 116 -13.19 -0.89 -10.84
N PRO A 117 -12.25 -0.61 -11.75
CA PRO A 117 -11.43 -1.63 -12.41
C PRO A 117 -10.22 -1.99 -11.54
N LEU A 118 -10.47 -2.70 -10.44
CA LEU A 118 -9.46 -3.03 -9.43
C LEU A 118 -8.23 -3.70 -10.03
N GLU A 119 -8.41 -4.74 -10.85
CA GLU A 119 -7.33 -5.53 -11.43
C GLU A 119 -6.41 -4.69 -12.34
N ASP A 120 -6.99 -3.81 -13.16
CA ASP A 120 -6.23 -2.90 -14.03
C ASP A 120 -5.42 -1.88 -13.22
N VAL A 121 -5.99 -1.40 -12.11
CA VAL A 121 -5.30 -0.47 -11.20
C VAL A 121 -4.10 -1.17 -10.55
N LEU A 122 -4.27 -2.41 -10.07
CA LEU A 122 -3.19 -3.18 -9.45
C LEU A 122 -2.10 -3.56 -10.46
N GLU A 123 -2.45 -3.83 -11.72
CA GLU A 123 -1.47 -4.03 -12.79
C GLU A 123 -0.61 -2.78 -13.01
N ARG A 124 -1.23 -1.59 -13.03
CA ARG A 124 -0.50 -0.31 -13.13
C ARG A 124 0.40 -0.06 -11.94
N VAL A 125 -0.03 -0.40 -10.72
CA VAL A 125 0.82 -0.30 -9.51
C VAL A 125 2.05 -1.18 -9.64
N LYS A 126 1.92 -2.42 -10.16
CA LYS A 126 3.09 -3.27 -10.43
C LYS A 126 4.04 -2.65 -11.46
N ILE A 127 3.50 -2.03 -12.50
CA ILE A 127 4.30 -1.36 -13.52
C ILE A 127 5.00 -0.11 -12.95
N SER A 128 4.29 0.74 -12.21
CA SER A 128 4.83 1.99 -11.64
C SER A 128 5.90 1.73 -10.58
N THR A 129 5.80 0.61 -9.87
CA THR A 129 6.81 0.17 -8.90
C THR A 129 7.93 -0.68 -9.52
N ALA A 130 7.90 -0.95 -10.83
CA ALA A 130 8.79 -1.88 -11.51
C ALA A 130 8.86 -3.27 -10.83
N GLY A 131 7.76 -3.71 -10.22
CA GLY A 131 7.67 -4.96 -9.47
C GLY A 131 8.46 -4.99 -8.16
N ARG A 132 8.93 -3.85 -7.65
CA ARG A 132 9.68 -3.79 -6.39
C ARG A 132 8.80 -4.23 -5.22
N TYR A 133 9.15 -5.38 -4.65
CA TYR A 133 8.37 -6.05 -3.61
C TYR A 133 8.07 -5.16 -2.40
N ASP A 134 9.02 -4.32 -1.98
CA ASP A 134 8.86 -3.43 -0.82
C ASP A 134 7.85 -2.29 -1.07
N LEU A 135 7.80 -1.73 -2.28
CA LEU A 135 6.77 -0.76 -2.65
C LEU A 135 5.39 -1.41 -2.76
N LEU A 136 5.31 -2.61 -3.32
CA LEU A 136 4.06 -3.39 -3.38
C LEU A 136 3.57 -3.79 -1.99
N GLN A 137 4.49 -4.12 -1.10
CA GLN A 137 4.23 -4.43 0.30
C GLN A 137 3.69 -3.20 1.02
N PHE A 138 4.36 -2.06 0.89
CA PHE A 138 3.90 -0.80 1.46
C PHE A 138 2.51 -0.41 0.94
N PHE A 139 2.27 -0.58 -0.38
CA PHE A 139 0.94 -0.35 -0.96
C PHE A 139 -0.13 -1.23 -0.32
N LEU A 140 0.13 -2.53 -0.17
CA LEU A 140 -0.80 -3.47 0.46
C LEU A 140 -1.08 -3.09 1.93
N GLU A 141 -0.05 -2.70 2.67
CA GLU A 141 -0.16 -2.30 4.07
C GLU A 141 -0.97 -1.02 4.25
N LEU A 142 -0.91 -0.08 3.31
CA LEU A 142 -1.81 1.08 3.30
C LEU A 142 -3.27 0.65 3.19
N GLN A 143 -3.58 -0.33 2.32
CA GLN A 143 -4.95 -0.83 2.16
C GLN A 143 -5.44 -1.57 3.41
N ILE A 144 -4.56 -2.36 4.02
CA ILE A 144 -4.84 -3.04 5.29
C ILE A 144 -5.12 -2.01 6.38
N SER A 145 -4.26 -1.00 6.53
CA SER A 145 -4.40 0.03 7.55
C SER A 145 -5.72 0.80 7.41
N ALA A 146 -6.14 1.05 6.18
CA ALA A 146 -7.42 1.71 5.90
C ALA A 146 -8.65 0.83 6.19
N ALA A 147 -8.52 -0.50 6.12
CA ALA A 147 -9.62 -1.41 6.45
C ALA A 147 -9.85 -1.54 7.96
N PHE A 148 -8.86 -1.20 8.80
CA PHE A 148 -8.93 -1.31 10.27
C PHE A 148 -9.60 -0.09 10.96
N ALA A 149 -10.54 0.61 10.28
CA ALA A 149 -11.09 1.89 10.74
C ALA A 149 -11.66 1.88 12.16
N ASP A 150 -12.30 0.78 12.55
CA ASP A 150 -12.95 0.55 13.84
C ASP A 150 -12.27 -0.55 14.68
N GLY A 151 -11.09 -1.03 14.25
CA GLY A 151 -10.34 -2.09 14.91
C GLY A 151 -10.69 -3.51 14.44
N GLU A 152 -11.72 -3.69 13.61
CA GLU A 152 -12.07 -4.96 12.98
C GLU A 152 -12.12 -4.81 11.45
N ILE A 153 -11.99 -5.93 10.73
CA ILE A 153 -12.13 -5.94 9.27
C ILE A 153 -13.35 -6.77 8.92
N HIS A 154 -14.29 -6.18 8.19
CA HIS A 154 -15.48 -6.89 7.77
C HIS A 154 -15.15 -7.96 6.72
N PRO A 155 -15.88 -9.10 6.66
CA PRO A 155 -15.60 -10.17 5.70
C PRO A 155 -15.54 -9.71 4.23
N SER A 156 -16.35 -8.72 3.85
CA SER A 156 -16.31 -8.13 2.50
C SER A 156 -15.00 -7.40 2.20
N GLU A 157 -14.48 -6.64 3.16
CA GLU A 157 -13.21 -5.92 3.02
C GLU A 157 -12.05 -6.91 2.96
N ARG A 158 -12.06 -7.93 3.82
CA ARG A 158 -11.08 -9.02 3.81
C ARG A 158 -11.06 -9.73 2.45
N ASN A 159 -12.22 -10.00 1.86
CA ASN A 159 -12.30 -10.59 0.52
C ASN A 159 -11.68 -9.68 -0.55
N VAL A 160 -11.89 -8.36 -0.46
CA VAL A 160 -11.24 -7.39 -1.37
C VAL A 160 -9.73 -7.34 -1.13
N LEU A 161 -9.26 -7.37 0.12
CA LEU A 161 -7.84 -7.43 0.47
C LEU A 161 -7.16 -8.70 -0.09
N HIS A 162 -7.84 -9.86 -0.11
CA HIS A 162 -7.33 -11.06 -0.78
C HIS A 162 -7.17 -10.87 -2.30
N LYS A 163 -8.11 -10.17 -2.95
CA LYS A 163 -8.00 -9.83 -4.38
C LYS A 163 -6.82 -8.88 -4.63
N ILE A 164 -6.66 -7.86 -3.77
CA ILE A 164 -5.55 -6.91 -3.82
C ILE A 164 -4.22 -7.65 -3.66
N ALA A 165 -4.07 -8.45 -2.61
CA ALA A 165 -2.88 -9.25 -2.33
C ALA A 165 -2.50 -10.10 -3.54
N ARG A 166 -3.46 -10.86 -4.11
CA ARG A 166 -3.23 -11.68 -5.31
C ARG A 166 -2.82 -10.83 -6.51
N GLY A 167 -3.50 -9.71 -6.75
CA GLY A 167 -3.19 -8.81 -7.87
C GLY A 167 -1.78 -8.23 -7.80
N LEU A 168 -1.28 -7.97 -6.59
CA LEU A 168 0.07 -7.48 -6.32
C LEU A 168 1.13 -8.61 -6.23
N GLY A 169 0.72 -9.88 -6.22
CA GLY A 169 1.64 -11.03 -6.19
C GLY A 169 1.93 -11.60 -4.80
N PHE A 170 1.09 -11.32 -3.80
CA PHE A 170 1.15 -11.91 -2.46
C PHE A 170 0.19 -13.10 -2.35
N SER A 171 0.64 -14.14 -1.65
CA SER A 171 -0.18 -15.27 -1.24
C SER A 171 -1.17 -14.88 -0.14
N SER A 172 -2.23 -15.68 0.03
CA SER A 172 -3.17 -15.51 1.15
C SER A 172 -2.47 -15.57 2.51
N GLU A 173 -1.51 -16.48 2.69
CA GLU A 173 -0.75 -16.59 3.93
C GLU A 173 0.07 -15.32 4.23
N GLN A 174 0.68 -14.73 3.19
CA GLN A 174 1.38 -13.45 3.35
C GLN A 174 0.44 -12.32 3.76
N LEU A 175 -0.78 -12.27 3.21
CA LEU A 175 -1.79 -11.30 3.64
C LEU A 175 -2.19 -11.55 5.10
N GLU A 176 -2.55 -12.78 5.46
CA GLU A 176 -3.01 -13.11 6.81
C GLU A 176 -1.97 -12.78 7.88
N ARG A 177 -0.70 -13.09 7.62
CA ARG A 177 0.40 -12.69 8.51
C ARG A 177 0.44 -11.16 8.70
N ARG A 178 0.23 -10.37 7.64
CA ARG A 178 0.22 -8.90 7.75
C ARG A 178 -1.01 -8.38 8.48
N LEU A 179 -2.17 -8.99 8.29
CA LEU A 179 -3.37 -8.64 9.04
C LEU A 179 -3.14 -8.83 10.54
N HIS A 180 -2.56 -9.96 10.95
CA HIS A 180 -2.21 -10.21 12.35
C HIS A 180 -1.15 -9.24 12.89
N MET A 181 -0.14 -8.90 12.08
CA MET A 181 0.87 -7.89 12.45
C MET A 181 0.22 -6.52 12.67
N GLN A 182 -0.69 -6.11 11.78
CA GLN A 182 -1.38 -4.81 11.87
C GLN A 182 -2.34 -4.75 13.07
N GLU A 183 -3.08 -5.82 13.32
CA GLU A 183 -3.95 -5.93 14.49
C GLU A 183 -3.15 -5.82 15.80
N ALA A 184 -1.99 -6.49 15.87
CA ALA A 184 -1.08 -6.38 17.00
C ALA A 184 -0.50 -4.96 17.14
N ALA A 185 -0.14 -4.32 16.03
CA ALA A 185 0.31 -2.92 16.03
C ALA A 185 -0.75 -1.95 16.56
N PHE A 186 -2.00 -2.10 16.12
CA PHE A 186 -3.11 -1.29 16.58
C PHE A 186 -3.34 -1.45 18.09
N ARG A 187 -3.37 -2.69 18.60
CA ARG A 187 -3.47 -2.97 20.04
C ARG A 187 -2.29 -2.37 20.81
N PHE A 188 -1.07 -2.59 20.33
CA PHE A 188 0.15 -2.09 20.95
C PHE A 188 0.16 -0.56 21.07
N GLN A 189 -0.31 0.15 20.05
CA GLN A 189 -0.39 1.61 20.07
C GLN A 189 -1.51 2.12 20.98
N SER A 190 -2.69 1.49 20.93
CA SER A 190 -3.86 1.85 21.75
C SER A 190 -3.61 1.69 23.26
N GLN A 191 -2.73 0.76 23.66
CA GLN A 191 -2.35 0.51 25.05
C GLN A 191 -1.29 1.48 25.60
N GLY A 192 -1.02 2.59 24.90
CA GLY A 192 -0.02 3.59 25.30
C GLY A 192 1.40 3.18 24.92
N GLY A 193 1.59 2.79 23.65
CA GLY A 193 2.79 2.13 23.11
C GLY A 193 4.14 2.57 23.68
N PHE A 194 5.08 1.62 23.73
CA PHE A 194 6.40 1.78 24.35
C PHE A 194 7.17 3.01 23.82
N HIS A 195 7.09 4.12 24.54
CA HIS A 195 7.90 5.31 24.30
C HIS A 195 9.19 5.19 25.11
N GLY A 196 10.30 4.89 24.42
CA GLY A 196 11.63 4.74 24.99
C GLY A 196 12.29 6.05 25.48
N HIS A 197 11.55 7.14 25.68
CA HIS A 197 12.10 8.41 26.18
C HIS A 197 11.69 8.69 27.63
N GLN A 198 12.69 9.01 28.45
CA GLN A 198 12.56 9.60 29.80
C GLN A 198 11.70 10.86 29.72
N GLY A 199 10.40 10.72 29.96
CA GLY A 199 9.46 11.82 30.15
C GLY A 199 8.55 11.46 31.30
N GLN A 200 8.89 11.97 32.48
CA GLN A 200 8.07 11.88 33.68
C GLN A 200 6.79 12.70 33.44
N HIS A 201 5.69 12.06 33.04
CA HIS A 201 4.39 12.70 33.00
C HIS A 201 3.33 11.87 33.73
N HIS A 202 2.69 12.57 34.67
CA HIS A 202 1.67 12.12 35.58
C HIS A 202 0.41 11.61 34.86
N SER A 203 -0.10 10.50 35.38
CA SER A 203 -1.43 9.96 35.10
C SER A 203 -2.52 10.95 35.45
N SER A 204 -3.49 11.13 34.55
CA SER A 204 -4.81 11.66 34.89
C SER A 204 -5.87 11.12 33.93
N GLY A 205 -6.69 10.19 34.43
CA GLY A 205 -8.09 10.04 34.03
C GLY A 205 -8.42 8.96 33.00
N GLY A 206 -9.13 7.91 33.46
CA GLY A 206 -9.93 7.03 32.60
C GLY A 206 -9.72 5.54 32.88
N GLY A 207 -10.70 4.88 33.50
CA GLY A 207 -10.69 3.46 33.88
C GLY A 207 -10.77 2.48 32.71
N TRP A 208 -9.76 2.50 31.83
CA TRP A 208 -9.50 1.43 30.87
C TRP A 208 -8.45 0.49 31.47
N GLN A 209 -8.75 -0.81 31.52
CA GLN A 209 -7.85 -1.83 32.04
C GLN A 209 -6.49 -1.71 31.33
N GLN A 210 -5.47 -1.30 32.08
CA GLN A 210 -4.10 -1.22 31.60
C GLN A 210 -3.67 -2.63 31.21
N ALA A 211 -3.44 -2.87 29.92
CA ALA A 211 -3.03 -4.18 29.42
C ALA A 211 -1.74 -4.63 30.14
N SER A 212 -1.65 -5.94 30.41
CA SER A 212 -0.51 -6.45 31.14
C SER A 212 0.76 -6.29 30.30
N GLN A 213 1.92 -6.19 30.97
CA GLN A 213 3.21 -6.18 30.27
C GLN A 213 3.40 -7.43 29.39
N ALA A 214 2.78 -8.56 29.76
CA ALA A 214 2.78 -9.79 28.98
C ALA A 214 2.03 -9.63 27.65
N ASP A 215 0.90 -8.94 27.64
CA ASP A 215 0.11 -8.68 26.43
C ASP A 215 0.87 -7.77 25.46
N GLN A 216 1.45 -6.68 25.97
CA GLN A 216 2.28 -5.76 25.18
C GLN A 216 3.50 -6.47 24.58
N LEU A 217 4.14 -7.37 25.33
CA LEU A 217 5.25 -8.17 24.84
C LEU A 217 4.81 -9.14 23.74
N ALA A 218 3.68 -9.81 23.93
CA ALA A 218 3.12 -10.73 22.94
C ALA A 218 2.78 -10.00 21.62
N ASP A 219 2.18 -8.81 21.71
CA ASP A 219 1.92 -7.99 20.52
C ASP A 219 3.21 -7.47 19.87
N ALA A 220 4.25 -7.12 20.64
CA ALA A 220 5.55 -6.77 20.07
C ALA A 220 6.19 -7.91 19.24
N TYR A 221 6.09 -9.16 19.72
CA TYR A 221 6.54 -10.32 18.94
C TYR A 221 5.75 -10.50 17.65
N LYS A 222 4.42 -10.32 17.71
CA LYS A 222 3.54 -10.36 16.54
C LYS A 222 3.87 -9.26 15.54
N ILE A 223 4.12 -8.02 15.98
CA ILE A 223 4.52 -6.89 15.11
C ILE A 223 5.79 -7.22 14.34
N LEU A 224 6.76 -7.90 14.97
CA LEU A 224 7.98 -8.35 14.30
C LEU A 224 7.79 -9.61 13.44
N GLY A 225 6.61 -10.24 13.47
CA GLY A 225 6.30 -11.45 12.73
C GLY A 225 7.10 -12.68 13.19
N VAL A 226 7.41 -12.76 14.48
CA VAL A 226 8.18 -13.86 15.09
C VAL A 226 7.41 -14.51 16.25
N ALA A 227 7.73 -15.77 16.55
CA ALA A 227 7.13 -16.48 17.67
C ALA A 227 7.52 -15.86 19.02
N ALA A 228 6.66 -16.00 20.04
CA ALA A 228 6.87 -15.39 21.37
C ALA A 228 8.08 -15.98 22.14
N ASP A 229 8.51 -17.18 21.75
CA ASP A 229 9.69 -17.89 22.27
C ASP A 229 10.94 -17.68 21.40
N ALA A 230 10.85 -16.84 20.35
CA ALA A 230 11.96 -16.62 19.42
C ALA A 230 13.23 -16.13 20.12
N ASP A 231 14.36 -16.69 19.71
CA ASP A 231 15.68 -16.30 20.23
C ASP A 231 16.08 -14.88 19.80
N SER A 232 17.04 -14.30 20.52
CA SER A 232 17.50 -12.92 20.25
C SER A 232 18.04 -12.75 18.82
N LYS A 233 18.64 -13.79 18.23
CA LYS A 233 19.16 -13.78 16.85
C LYS A 233 18.01 -13.64 15.84
N THR A 234 16.92 -14.37 16.05
CA THR A 234 15.73 -14.34 15.21
C THR A 234 15.01 -13.00 15.33
N VAL A 235 14.83 -12.48 16.55
CA VAL A 235 14.25 -11.16 16.78
C VAL A 235 15.05 -10.06 16.07
N LYS A 236 16.38 -10.03 16.25
CA LYS A 236 17.27 -9.05 15.57
C LYS A 236 17.23 -9.18 14.05
N ARG A 237 17.16 -10.40 13.52
CA ARG A 237 17.07 -10.65 12.08
C ARG A 237 15.76 -10.12 11.52
N ALA A 238 14.64 -10.39 12.21
CA ALA A 238 13.32 -9.90 11.81
C ALA A 238 13.26 -8.38 11.83
N HIS A 239 13.73 -7.75 12.91
CA HIS A 239 13.83 -6.29 13.02
C HIS A 239 14.64 -5.67 11.87
N ARG A 240 15.86 -6.17 11.59
CA ARG A 240 16.68 -5.66 10.47
C ARG A 240 16.00 -5.82 9.11
N LYS A 241 15.31 -6.95 8.90
CA LYS A 241 14.56 -7.19 7.67
C LYS A 241 13.44 -6.17 7.50
N LEU A 242 12.60 -6.01 8.53
CA LEU A 242 11.49 -5.07 8.52
C LEU A 242 11.98 -3.62 8.38
N MET A 243 13.05 -3.24 9.08
CA MET A 243 13.66 -1.92 8.91
C MET A 243 14.19 -1.70 7.49
N ASN A 244 14.76 -2.72 6.84
CA ASN A 244 15.20 -2.59 5.46
C ASN A 244 14.03 -2.43 4.47
N GLU A 245 12.88 -3.04 4.76
CA GLU A 245 11.67 -2.97 3.94
C GLU A 245 10.91 -1.65 4.11
N HIS A 246 10.91 -1.05 5.30
CA HIS A 246 10.05 0.12 5.61
C HIS A 246 10.81 1.44 5.79
N HIS A 247 12.14 1.43 5.68
CA HIS A 247 12.93 2.66 5.88
C HIS A 247 12.50 3.74 4.86
N PRO A 248 12.12 4.95 5.33
CA PRO A 248 11.58 5.99 4.47
C PRO A 248 12.53 6.35 3.32
N ASP A 249 13.82 6.59 3.61
CA ASP A 249 14.79 6.95 2.57
C ASP A 249 15.02 5.85 1.53
N LYS A 250 14.94 4.57 1.93
CA LYS A 250 15.11 3.45 1.01
C LYS A 250 13.91 3.31 0.08
N LEU A 251 12.70 3.50 0.60
CA LEU A 251 11.48 3.49 -0.20
C LEU A 251 11.44 4.69 -1.15
N MET A 252 11.84 5.88 -0.69
CA MET A 252 11.95 7.08 -1.51
C MET A 252 12.91 6.90 -2.69
N ALA A 253 14.11 6.37 -2.42
CA ALA A 253 15.11 6.06 -3.45
C ALA A 253 14.61 5.04 -4.49
N LYS A 254 13.59 4.25 -4.13
CA LYS A 254 12.97 3.27 -5.02
C LYS A 254 11.74 3.79 -5.76
N GLY A 255 11.28 5.01 -5.45
CA GLY A 255 10.16 5.66 -6.14
C GLY A 255 8.88 5.79 -5.31
N LEU A 256 8.95 5.68 -3.98
CA LEU A 256 7.82 6.04 -3.12
C LEU A 256 7.44 7.53 -3.33
N PRO A 257 6.14 7.89 -3.37
CA PRO A 257 5.72 9.29 -3.39
C PRO A 257 6.19 10.04 -2.14
N PRO A 258 6.70 11.29 -2.28
CA PRO A 258 7.17 12.08 -1.13
C PRO A 258 6.11 12.27 -0.03
N GLU A 259 4.84 12.36 -0.40
CA GLU A 259 3.71 12.53 0.52
C GLU A 259 3.54 11.33 1.47
N MET A 260 4.00 10.15 1.07
CA MET A 260 3.88 8.92 1.85
C MET A 260 5.08 8.67 2.77
N MET A 261 6.07 9.57 2.78
CA MET A 261 7.28 9.43 3.61
C MET A 261 6.97 9.38 5.10
N ASN A 262 6.01 10.18 5.56
CA ASN A 262 5.57 10.17 6.96
C ASN A 262 4.99 8.81 7.35
N MET A 263 4.24 8.16 6.46
CA MET A 263 3.66 6.85 6.72
C MET A 263 4.73 5.76 6.82
N ALA A 264 5.75 5.80 5.94
CA ALA A 264 6.89 4.90 6.03
C ALA A 264 7.70 5.12 7.33
N LYS A 265 7.85 6.38 7.75
CA LYS A 265 8.51 6.75 9.01
C LYS A 265 7.74 6.22 10.23
N GLU A 266 6.41 6.42 10.27
CA GLU A 266 5.55 5.89 11.33
C GLU A 266 5.69 4.37 11.43
N LYS A 267 5.62 3.66 10.29
CA LYS A 267 5.77 2.19 10.27
C LYS A 267 7.13 1.74 10.77
N SER A 268 8.20 2.42 10.37
CA SER A 268 9.55 2.16 10.86
C SER A 268 9.66 2.37 12.38
N GLN A 269 9.03 3.42 12.91
CA GLN A 269 9.04 3.69 14.34
C GLN A 269 8.24 2.65 15.14
N GLU A 270 7.10 2.19 14.61
CA GLU A 270 6.32 1.10 15.19
C GLU A 270 7.16 -0.19 15.32
N ILE A 271 7.85 -0.58 14.25
CA ILE A 271 8.76 -1.73 14.23
C ILE A 271 9.88 -1.55 15.26
N GLN A 272 10.44 -0.34 15.36
CA GLN A 272 11.48 -0.01 16.32
C GLN A 272 10.99 -0.12 17.77
N ASN A 273 9.81 0.42 18.08
CA ASN A 273 9.22 0.39 19.42
C ASN A 273 8.94 -1.05 19.87
N ALA A 274 8.42 -1.90 18.99
CA ALA A 274 8.20 -3.32 19.27
C ALA A 274 9.53 -4.03 19.59
N TYR A 275 10.56 -3.79 18.78
CA TYR A 275 11.89 -4.35 19.01
C TYR A 275 12.49 -3.88 20.35
N ASP A 276 12.40 -2.59 20.67
CA ASP A 276 12.96 -2.03 21.89
C ASP A 276 12.26 -2.56 23.15
N LEU A 277 10.95 -2.81 23.10
CA LEU A 277 10.25 -3.47 24.20
C LEU A 277 10.77 -4.90 24.41
N ILE A 278 10.87 -5.71 23.34
CA ILE A 278 11.38 -7.08 23.45
C ILE A 278 12.81 -7.06 23.99
N LYS A 279 13.64 -6.16 23.47
CA LYS A 279 15.02 -5.97 23.91
C LYS A 279 15.10 -5.64 25.40
N LYS A 280 14.27 -4.70 25.88
CA LYS A 280 14.20 -4.30 27.29
C LYS A 280 13.79 -5.46 28.20
N VAL A 281 12.79 -6.22 27.82
CA VAL A 281 12.26 -7.32 28.65
C VAL A 281 13.18 -8.54 28.65
N LYS A 282 13.78 -8.89 27.50
CA LYS A 282 14.66 -10.06 27.36
C LYS A 282 16.13 -9.79 27.67
N GLY A 283 16.52 -8.52 27.84
CA GLY A 283 17.86 -8.13 28.33
C GLY A 283 19.03 -8.39 27.38
N PHE A 284 18.79 -8.56 26.07
CA PHE A 284 19.88 -8.75 25.10
C PHE A 284 20.36 -7.41 24.51
N LYS A 285 21.69 -7.27 24.31
CA LYS A 285 22.32 -6.05 23.76
C LYS A 285 22.18 -5.93 22.25
#